data_AF-M7ZLM8-F1
#
_entry.id   AF-M7ZLM8-F1
#
_cell.length_a   1.000
_cell.length_b   1.000
_cell.length_c   1.000
_cell.angle_alpha   90.00
_cell.angle_beta   90.00
_cell.angle_gamma   90.00
#
_symmetry.space_group_name_H-M   'P 1'
#
loop_
_entity.id
_entity.type
_entity.pdbx_description
1 polymer ?
#
loop_
_entity_poly.entity_id
_entity_poly.type
_entity_poly.pdbx_seq_one_letter_code
_entity_poly.pdbx_strand_id
1 'polypeptide(L)'
;MSVSCLCPDTALFLALGYMRLPELLAYWRICRLLGEAVAGDLHLWRRLAVERPLSGWLTDQVLLKLTARAEGTLRSLRLFGCLHESDAGLLRVVEHNPRVTEVLGGFRRVVVSSN
;
A
#
# COMPACT_ATOMS: atom_id res chain seq x y z
N MET A 1 -34.64 6.98 13.00
CA MET A 1 -33.41 6.18 12.91
C MET A 1 -33.46 5.44 11.60
N SER A 2 -32.97 6.06 10.53
CA SER A 2 -33.03 5.48 9.18
C SER A 2 -31.91 4.45 9.09
N VAL A 3 -32.29 3.17 9.14
CA VAL A 3 -31.39 2.07 8.86
C VAL A 3 -31.14 2.09 7.36
N SER A 4 -30.09 2.81 6.95
CA SER A 4 -29.62 2.76 5.57
C SER A 4 -29.18 1.33 5.32
N CYS A 5 -29.94 0.59 4.50
CA CYS A 5 -29.47 -0.66 3.91
C CYS A 5 -28.18 -0.34 3.16
N LEU A 6 -27.02 -0.53 3.79
CA LEU A 6 -25.76 -0.49 3.06
C LEU A 6 -25.82 -1.61 2.04
N CYS A 7 -25.86 -1.24 0.76
CA CYS A 7 -25.60 -2.18 -0.33
C CYS A 7 -24.28 -2.90 -0.01
N PRO A 8 -24.18 -4.22 -0.27
CA PRO A 8 -22.98 -4.99 0.04
C PRO A 8 -21.72 -4.34 -0.54
N ASP A 9 -21.83 -3.68 -1.69
CA ASP A 9 -20.75 -2.90 -2.31
C ASP A 9 -20.19 -1.83 -1.37
N THR A 10 -21.05 -0.97 -0.80
CA THR A 10 -20.59 0.13 0.08
C THR A 10 -19.95 -0.39 1.36
N ALA A 11 -20.50 -1.46 1.94
CA ALA A 11 -19.91 -2.09 3.12
C ALA A 11 -18.56 -2.73 2.82
N LEU A 12 -18.40 -3.35 1.65
CA LEU A 12 -17.14 -3.92 1.21
C LEU A 12 -16.09 -2.84 0.95
N PHE A 13 -16.45 -1.74 0.28
CA PHE A 13 -15.55 -0.60 0.06
C PHE A 13 -15.08 0.03 1.38
N LEU A 14 -15.97 0.18 2.36
CA LEU A 14 -15.60 0.62 3.70
C LEU A 14 -14.63 -0.36 4.37
N ALA A 15 -14.88 -1.67 4.27
CA ALA A 15 -14.03 -2.69 4.85
C ALA A 15 -12.61 -2.67 4.23
N LEU A 16 -12.46 -2.37 2.93
CA LEU A 16 -11.16 -2.25 2.26
C LEU A 16 -10.24 -1.24 2.96
N GLY A 17 -10.78 -0.12 3.47
CA GLY A 17 -10.00 0.87 4.21
C GLY A 17 -9.42 0.38 5.53
N TYR A 18 -9.98 -0.69 6.10
CA TYR A 18 -9.52 -1.32 7.35
C TYR A 18 -8.66 -2.57 7.10
N MET A 19 -8.63 -3.08 5.87
CA MET A 19 -7.83 -4.24 5.51
C MET A 19 -6.35 -3.88 5.47
N ARG A 20 -5.48 -4.81 5.90
CA ARG A 20 -4.04 -4.65 5.70
C ARG A 20 -3.71 -5.02 4.25
N LEU A 21 -2.50 -4.66 3.84
CA LEU A 21 -2.01 -4.91 2.49
C LEU A 21 -2.15 -6.38 2.01
N PRO A 22 -1.85 -7.42 2.81
CA PRO A 22 -2.04 -8.81 2.36
C PRO A 22 -3.49 -9.17 2.08
N GLU A 23 -4.42 -8.76 2.93
CA GLU A 23 -5.84 -9.02 2.71
C GLU A 23 -6.34 -8.25 1.48
N LEU A 24 -5.88 -7.01 1.30
CA LEU A 24 -6.24 -6.16 0.16
C LEU A 24 -5.72 -6.74 -1.17
N LEU A 25 -4.49 -7.29 -1.19
CA LEU A 25 -3.94 -8.00 -2.34
C LEU A 25 -4.62 -9.36 -2.59
N ALA A 26 -5.03 -10.07 -1.55
CA ALA A 26 -5.83 -11.28 -1.69
C ALA A 26 -7.18 -10.96 -2.33
N TYR A 27 -7.86 -9.91 -1.85
CA TYR A 27 -9.14 -9.45 -2.37
C TYR A 27 -9.05 -9.00 -3.84
N TRP A 28 -7.96 -8.31 -4.18
CA TRP A 28 -7.64 -7.90 -5.54
C TRP A 28 -7.56 -9.09 -6.52
N ARG A 29 -7.15 -10.27 -6.05
CA ARG A 29 -7.06 -11.49 -6.88
C ARG A 29 -8.38 -12.25 -7.03
N ILE A 30 -9.37 -12.01 -6.17
CA ILE A 30 -10.63 -12.78 -6.13
C ILE A 30 -11.57 -12.34 -7.25
N CYS A 31 -11.72 -11.03 -7.47
CA CYS A 31 -12.64 -10.49 -8.46
C CYS A 31 -12.04 -9.30 -9.20
N ARG A 32 -12.20 -9.25 -10.53
CA ARG A 32 -11.70 -8.15 -11.36
C ARG A 32 -12.30 -6.78 -10.98
N LEU A 33 -13.61 -6.74 -10.71
CA LEU A 33 -14.30 -5.51 -10.30
C LEU A 33 -13.76 -4.94 -8.98
N LEU A 34 -13.57 -5.80 -7.99
CA LEU A 34 -12.89 -5.46 -6.73
C LEU A 34 -11.44 -5.06 -6.97
N GLY A 35 -10.76 -5.73 -7.89
CA GLY A 35 -9.39 -5.40 -8.25
C GLY A 35 -9.27 -4.00 -8.85
N GLU A 36 -10.20 -3.62 -9.73
CA GLU A 36 -10.29 -2.28 -10.33
C GLU A 36 -10.69 -1.23 -9.29
N ALA A 37 -11.66 -1.54 -8.42
CA ALA A 37 -12.05 -0.71 -7.29
C ALA A 37 -10.87 -0.39 -6.36
N VAL A 38 -10.16 -1.42 -5.91
CA VAL A 38 -8.97 -1.30 -5.07
C VAL A 38 -7.86 -0.54 -5.79
N ALA A 39 -7.66 -0.75 -7.09
CA ALA A 39 -6.64 -0.05 -7.87
C ALA A 39 -6.98 1.44 -8.07
N GLY A 40 -8.25 1.78 -8.28
CA GLY A 40 -8.71 3.16 -8.44
C GLY A 40 -8.75 3.96 -7.15
N ASP A 41 -8.81 3.30 -5.99
CA ASP A 41 -8.83 3.96 -4.68
C ASP A 41 -7.43 4.38 -4.22
N LEU A 42 -6.96 5.54 -4.70
CA LEU A 42 -5.68 6.14 -4.30
C LEU A 42 -5.53 6.30 -2.78
N HIS A 43 -6.64 6.39 -2.04
CA HIS A 43 -6.62 6.49 -0.57
C HIS A 43 -6.10 5.23 0.11
N LEU A 44 -6.33 4.04 -0.47
CA LEU A 44 -5.80 2.77 0.03
C LEU A 44 -4.28 2.70 -0.16
N TRP A 45 -3.78 3.26 -1.26
CA TRP A 45 -2.35 3.25 -1.60
C TRP A 45 -1.56 4.40 -0.96
N ARG A 46 -2.20 5.38 -0.32
CA ARG A 46 -1.52 6.49 0.38
C ARG A 46 -0.68 6.03 1.56
N ARG A 47 -1.11 4.98 2.27
CA ARG A 47 -0.45 4.47 3.47
C ARG A 47 -0.29 2.96 3.36
N LEU A 48 0.91 2.53 2.99
CA LEU A 48 1.24 1.13 2.82
C LEU A 48 2.01 0.63 4.04
N ALA A 49 1.55 -0.48 4.60
CA ALA A 49 2.28 -1.25 5.59
C ALA A 49 2.48 -2.66 5.05
N VAL A 50 3.73 -3.01 4.77
CA VAL A 50 4.15 -4.36 4.44
C VAL A 50 4.62 -5.02 5.72
N GLU A 51 3.96 -6.12 6.07
CA GLU A 51 4.26 -6.92 7.26
C GLU A 51 4.42 -8.39 6.84
N ARG A 52 4.86 -9.24 7.78
CA ARG A 52 4.83 -10.69 7.55
C ARG A 52 3.38 -11.15 7.29
N PRO A 53 3.15 -12.09 6.36
CA PRO A 53 4.12 -12.91 5.63
C PRO A 53 4.63 -12.31 4.29
N LEU A 54 4.05 -11.20 3.82
CA LEU A 54 4.44 -10.56 2.56
C LEU A 54 5.90 -10.14 2.52
N SER A 55 6.44 -9.72 3.67
CA SER A 55 7.80 -9.22 3.79
C SER A 55 8.89 -10.21 3.36
N GLY A 56 8.61 -11.52 3.39
CA GLY A 56 9.55 -12.56 2.95
C GLY A 56 9.61 -12.75 1.43
N TRP A 57 8.55 -12.33 0.72
CA TRP A 57 8.45 -12.43 -0.74
C TRP A 57 8.60 -11.07 -1.43
N LEU A 58 8.66 -10.00 -0.64
CA LEU A 58 8.82 -8.65 -1.14
C LEU A 58 10.25 -8.47 -1.66
N THR A 59 10.34 -8.00 -2.90
CA THR A 59 11.59 -7.63 -3.57
C THR A 59 11.42 -6.23 -4.13
N ASP A 60 12.53 -5.53 -4.40
CA ASP A 60 12.55 -4.16 -4.94
C ASP A 60 11.58 -3.97 -6.12
N GLN A 61 11.50 -4.94 -7.04
CA GLN A 61 10.60 -4.86 -8.19
C GLN A 61 9.12 -4.95 -7.80
N VAL A 62 8.79 -5.79 -6.82
CA VAL A 62 7.42 -5.93 -6.32
C VAL A 62 7.03 -4.69 -5.52
N LEU A 63 7.94 -4.18 -4.68
CA LEU A 63 7.73 -2.95 -3.95
C LEU A 63 7.50 -1.77 -4.91
N LEU A 64 8.30 -1.65 -5.96
CA LEU A 64 8.15 -0.58 -6.96
C LEU A 64 6.82 -0.70 -7.70
N LYS A 65 6.40 -1.91 -8.09
CA LYS A 65 5.07 -2.12 -8.72
C LYS A 65 3.92 -1.79 -7.78
N LEU A 66 4.04 -2.09 -6.48
CA LEU A 66 3.00 -1.78 -5.49
C LEU A 66 2.91 -0.27 -5.26
N THR A 67 4.04 0.40 -5.12
CA THR A 67 4.10 1.84 -4.84
C THR A 67 3.80 2.68 -6.07
N ALA A 68 4.05 2.19 -7.28
CA ALA A 68 3.63 2.83 -8.52
C ALA A 68 2.09 3.00 -8.62
N ARG A 69 1.31 2.11 -7.98
CA ARG A 69 -0.16 2.23 -7.92
C ARG A 69 -0.65 3.41 -7.10
N ALA A 70 0.20 3.97 -6.24
CA ALA A 70 -0.13 5.19 -5.53
C ALA A 70 -0.07 6.43 -6.45
N GLU A 71 0.39 6.31 -7.69
CA GLU A 71 0.48 7.38 -8.70
C GLU A 71 1.14 8.65 -8.13
N GLY A 72 2.21 8.47 -7.35
CA GLY A 72 2.94 9.58 -6.74
C GLY A 72 2.28 10.18 -5.49
N THR A 73 1.17 9.62 -5.01
CA THR A 73 0.43 10.10 -3.82
C THR A 73 0.73 9.34 -2.54
N LEU A 74 1.63 8.35 -2.58
CA LEU A 74 2.10 7.62 -1.40
C LEU A 74 2.63 8.62 -0.36
N ARG A 75 2.15 8.54 0.88
CA ARG A 75 2.59 9.41 2.00
C ARG A 75 3.44 8.65 3.01
N SER A 76 3.01 7.45 3.38
CA SER A 76 3.73 6.63 4.35
C SER A 76 3.92 5.22 3.81
N LEU A 77 5.15 4.72 3.88
CA LEU A 77 5.52 3.35 3.58
C LEU A 77 6.16 2.73 4.83
N ARG A 78 5.62 1.62 5.32
CA ARG A 78 6.20 0.84 6.41
C ARG A 78 6.56 -0.55 5.91
N LEU A 79 7.77 -0.99 6.19
CA LEU A 79 8.34 -2.25 5.74
C LEU A 79 8.83 -3.01 6.97
N PHE A 80 7.97 -3.83 7.55
CA PHE A 80 8.29 -4.62 8.74
C PHE A 80 8.78 -6.01 8.34
N GLY A 81 10.03 -6.32 8.67
CA GLY A 81 10.62 -7.64 8.42
C GLY A 81 10.91 -7.94 6.95
N CYS A 82 11.07 -6.90 6.12
CA CYS A 82 11.56 -7.04 4.74
C CYS A 82 13.08 -7.17 4.77
N LEU A 83 13.62 -8.32 4.34
CA LEU A 83 15.06 -8.61 4.31
C LEU A 83 15.68 -8.39 2.92
N HIS A 84 14.86 -8.31 1.89
CA HIS A 84 15.27 -8.32 0.48
C HIS A 84 15.22 -6.96 -0.21
N GLU A 85 14.79 -5.90 0.48
CA GLU A 85 14.72 -4.56 -0.08
C GLU A 85 16.11 -3.92 -0.03
N SER A 86 16.57 -3.39 -1.16
CA SER A 86 17.82 -2.64 -1.29
C SER A 86 17.57 -1.14 -1.13
N ASP A 87 18.57 -0.42 -0.61
CA ASP A 87 18.53 1.05 -0.52
C ASP A 87 18.27 1.69 -1.90
N ALA A 88 18.77 1.08 -2.98
CA ALA A 88 18.50 1.52 -4.35
C ALA A 88 17.04 1.31 -4.77
N GLY A 89 16.39 0.24 -4.30
CA GLY A 89 14.96 0.01 -4.51
C GLY A 89 14.12 1.06 -3.80
N LEU A 90 14.45 1.38 -2.55
CA LEU A 90 13.79 2.41 -1.76
C LEU A 90 13.93 3.80 -2.38
N LEU A 91 15.11 4.15 -2.88
CA LEU A 91 15.33 5.43 -3.59
C LEU A 91 14.41 5.57 -4.79
N ARG A 92 14.30 4.53 -5.62
CA ARG A 92 13.40 4.55 -6.79
C ARG A 92 11.93 4.71 -6.40
N VAL A 93 11.51 4.12 -5.28
CA VAL A 93 10.15 4.30 -4.75
C VAL A 93 9.90 5.76 -4.37
N VAL A 94 10.87 6.42 -3.73
CA VAL A 94 10.80 7.83 -3.36
C VAL A 94 10.80 8.73 -4.61
N GLU A 95 11.63 8.43 -5.60
CA GLU A 95 11.66 9.15 -6.89
C GLU A 95 10.31 9.08 -7.61
N HIS A 96 9.65 7.91 -7.60
CA HIS A 96 8.31 7.74 -8.18
C HIS A 96 7.19 8.35 -7.32
N ASN A 97 7.45 8.62 -6.04
CA ASN A 97 6.47 9.11 -5.09
C ASN A 97 6.96 10.36 -4.35
N PRO A 98 6.93 11.53 -5.00
CA PRO A 98 7.46 12.76 -4.42
C PRO A 98 6.70 13.24 -3.17
N ARG A 99 5.50 12.70 -2.92
CA ARG A 99 4.68 13.02 -1.73
C ARG A 99 4.93 12.11 -0.53
N VAL A 100 5.90 11.20 -0.63
CA VAL A 100 6.31 10.36 0.50
C VAL A 100 6.92 11.26 1.56
N THR A 101 6.31 11.24 2.74
CA THR A 101 6.81 11.94 3.93
C THR A 101 7.53 10.98 4.88
N GLU A 102 7.17 9.70 4.84
CA GLU A 102 7.68 8.71 5.80
C GLU A 102 7.96 7.36 5.15
N VAL A 103 9.20 6.87 5.31
CA VAL A 103 9.58 5.50 4.96
C VAL A 103 10.21 4.83 6.18
N LEU A 104 9.53 3.82 6.71
CA LEU A 104 9.98 3.04 7.87
C LEU A 104 10.44 1.67 7.40
N GLY A 105 11.74 1.46 7.23
CA GLY A 105 12.32 0.13 7.12
C GLY A 105 12.49 -0.46 8.52
N GLY A 106 12.20 -1.75 8.71
CA GLY A 106 12.21 -2.42 10.02
C GLY A 106 13.47 -2.27 10.86
N PHE A 107 14.58 -1.79 10.28
CA PHE A 107 15.82 -1.44 10.99
C PHE A 107 16.27 0.02 10.81
N ARG A 108 15.62 0.80 9.94
CA ARG A 108 16.00 2.19 9.63
C ARG A 108 14.76 3.04 9.37
N ARG A 109 14.59 4.10 10.17
CA ARG A 109 13.67 5.19 9.87
C ARG A 109 14.33 6.10 8.83
N VAL A 110 13.77 6.17 7.63
CA VAL A 110 14.16 7.14 6.61
C VAL A 110 13.05 8.19 6.57
N VAL A 111 13.31 9.33 7.18
CA VAL A 111 12.41 10.49 7.06
C VAL A 111 12.74 11.16 5.73
N VAL A 112 11.79 11.13 4.80
CA VAL A 112 11.96 11.79 3.51
C VAL A 112 11.55 13.25 3.72
N SER A 113 12.55 14.12 3.84
CA SER A 113 12.32 15.55 3.95
C SER A 113 11.91 16.07 2.57
N SER A 114 10.61 16.34 2.38
CA SER A 114 10.15 17.12 1.23
C SER A 114 10.80 18.51 1.31
N ASN A 115 11.55 18.89 0.28
CA ASN A 115 12.04 20.25 0.07
C ASN A 115 10.96 21.07 -0.66
#